data_AF-A0AAU2AP08-F1
#
_entry.id   AF-A0AAU2AP08-F1
#
_cell.length_a   1.000
_cell.length_b   1.000
_cell.length_c   1.000
_cell.angle_alpha   90.00
_cell.angle_beta   90.00
_cell.angle_gamma   90.00
#
_symmetry.space_group_name_H-M   'P 1'
#
loop_
_entity.id
_entity.type
_entity.pdbx_description
1 polymer ?
#
loop_
_entity_poly.entity_id
_entity_poly.type
_entity_poly.pdbx_seq_one_letter_code
_entity_poly.pdbx_strand_id
1 'polypeptide(L)'
;MPDHDAHPLGIDPGSHRAQVERLKKTIDESHGMWGAGDLKYAVHDALQLDAPKGDPGKLGELAAAYHNAGSQLDQVQLEVARTASERLPEAWTGQVGEKAVEVVKASADDLQRCRETLAKGHDQLKALAGSLGEAQSLHGQGDAPLREALGLLHDITVGGAPDPVHWDDDKMHSAHAKAKDGIKSMFDAAVKAEDAGRAAARELNGLAGKALAGKFKNKGLGAADKLVLVDASLQGSDRAGAILTANDVTRAGQFMDKMSDADRARFDELLAGAKSPEERAYLMKALAAGHSYDEVKAFGAQIHEHGDDPNWLAQRISPVQLTSLSSDTNGTGYGGVAWGQGQHPTCVAASTVTARAMVDPMFAFQLTTGGHPGDPKFDNGQAAKDRWDKETNRVYDERSWWGSWQDGMSDGDSKDVANDEIGKHTGASYRTVDLEGAEQRRDVLAKVEEAVDQGKPVPVGVKEDTWFRPDGHQMMIIAHRGDQLEIYNPWGYTVWVSESDFVNNRMEGAAAGGGMPVADHVQLPK
;
A
#
# COMPACT_ATOMS: atom_id res chain seq x y z
N MET A 1 24.61 32.55 -38.63
CA MET A 1 24.76 31.14 -38.21
C MET A 1 26.24 30.86 -38.06
N PRO A 2 26.65 30.53 -36.83
CA PRO A 2 27.41 29.32 -36.58
C PRO A 2 26.55 28.36 -35.76
N ASP A 3 26.49 27.11 -36.23
CA ASP A 3 26.14 25.94 -35.43
C ASP A 3 27.08 25.88 -34.23
N HIS A 4 26.53 25.95 -33.04
CA HIS A 4 27.18 25.41 -31.85
C HIS A 4 26.12 24.65 -31.08
N ASP A 5 26.21 23.32 -31.24
CA ASP A 5 25.93 22.29 -30.27
C ASP A 5 24.77 22.59 -29.33
N ALA A 6 23.64 21.94 -29.65
CA ALA A 6 22.67 21.51 -28.67
C ALA A 6 23.41 21.18 -27.36
N HIS A 7 23.21 22.00 -26.32
CA HIS A 7 23.52 21.58 -24.96
C HIS A 7 22.78 20.26 -24.78
N PRO A 8 23.49 19.12 -24.69
CA PRO A 8 22.80 17.87 -24.55
C PRO A 8 22.15 17.94 -23.18
N LEU A 9 20.83 17.72 -23.15
CA LEU A 9 20.11 17.19 -21.99
C LEU A 9 20.68 15.80 -21.65
N GLY A 10 21.99 15.74 -21.39
CA GLY A 10 22.80 14.56 -21.14
C GLY A 10 22.87 14.30 -19.64
N ILE A 11 21.71 14.28 -19.00
CA ILE A 11 21.43 13.72 -17.68
C ILE A 11 19.97 13.29 -17.79
N ASP A 12 19.66 12.05 -17.39
CA ASP A 12 18.31 11.46 -17.34
C ASP A 12 17.23 12.55 -17.22
N PRO A 13 16.32 12.71 -18.21
CA PRO A 13 15.49 13.92 -18.31
C PRO A 13 14.62 14.16 -17.07
N GLY A 14 14.50 13.19 -16.15
CA GLY A 14 13.68 13.27 -14.96
C GLY A 14 12.20 13.36 -15.33
N SER A 15 11.33 13.39 -14.32
CA SER A 15 9.90 13.61 -14.55
C SER A 15 9.66 14.99 -15.19
N HIS A 16 8.50 15.18 -15.81
CA HIS A 16 8.09 16.48 -16.37
C HIS A 16 8.17 17.59 -15.29
N ARG A 17 7.74 17.30 -14.05
CA ARG A 17 7.91 18.21 -12.92
C ARG A 17 9.37 18.57 -12.65
N ALA A 18 10.28 17.60 -12.65
CA ALA A 18 11.70 17.86 -12.44
C ALA A 18 12.31 18.77 -13.54
N GLN A 19 11.83 18.66 -14.78
CA GLN A 19 12.24 19.55 -15.86
C GLN A 19 11.77 20.99 -15.60
N VAL A 20 10.48 21.15 -15.28
CA VAL A 20 9.90 22.47 -14.97
C VAL A 20 10.56 23.09 -13.74
N GLU A 21 10.85 22.29 -12.71
CA GLU A 21 11.53 22.75 -11.49
C GLU A 21 12.95 23.27 -11.77
N ARG A 22 13.72 22.57 -12.62
CA ARG A 22 15.04 23.05 -13.05
C ARG A 22 14.95 24.41 -13.74
N LEU A 23 14.03 24.55 -14.69
CA LEU A 23 13.81 25.83 -15.38
C LEU A 23 13.33 26.92 -14.42
N LYS A 24 12.43 26.58 -13.49
CA LYS A 24 11.99 27.49 -12.44
C LYS A 24 13.15 27.99 -11.60
N LYS A 25 14.06 27.09 -11.17
CA LYS A 25 15.26 27.47 -10.42
C LYS A 25 16.16 28.38 -11.23
N THR A 26 16.44 28.05 -12.49
CA THR A 26 17.26 28.90 -13.38
C THR A 26 16.62 30.27 -13.56
N ILE A 27 15.31 30.33 -13.81
CA ILE A 27 14.56 31.60 -13.90
C ILE A 27 14.71 32.37 -12.59
N ASP A 28 14.46 31.74 -11.44
CA ASP A 28 14.52 32.38 -10.13
C ASP A 28 15.90 32.99 -9.83
N GLU A 29 16.99 32.32 -10.22
CA GLU A 29 18.38 32.72 -9.98
C GLU A 29 18.93 33.74 -11.01
N SER A 30 18.28 33.88 -12.17
CA SER A 30 18.75 34.75 -13.25
C SER A 30 18.41 36.23 -13.00
N HIS A 31 19.39 36.99 -12.49
CA HIS A 31 19.22 38.39 -12.10
C HIS A 31 20.22 39.34 -12.77
N GLY A 32 19.78 40.59 -12.93
CA GLY A 32 20.61 41.70 -13.42
C GLY A 32 21.10 41.51 -14.87
N MET A 33 22.00 42.39 -15.29
CA MET A 33 22.55 42.39 -16.65
C MET A 33 23.12 41.03 -17.04
N TRP A 34 23.98 40.46 -16.21
CA TRP A 34 24.67 39.21 -16.55
C TRP A 34 23.76 37.97 -16.55
N GLY A 35 22.60 38.03 -15.90
CA GLY A 35 21.60 36.94 -15.91
C GLY A 35 20.58 37.00 -17.05
N ALA A 36 20.56 38.08 -17.86
CA ALA A 36 19.55 38.25 -18.91
C ALA A 36 19.62 37.17 -20.01
N GLY A 37 20.82 36.67 -20.31
CA GLY A 37 21.02 35.55 -21.24
C GLY A 37 20.44 34.25 -20.72
N ASP A 38 20.79 33.87 -19.50
CA ASP A 38 20.30 32.66 -18.84
C ASP A 38 18.77 32.68 -18.69
N LEU A 39 18.21 33.85 -18.30
CA LEU A 39 16.76 34.04 -18.22
C LEU A 39 16.10 33.83 -19.58
N LYS A 40 16.67 34.38 -20.66
CA LYS A 40 16.15 34.23 -22.02
C LYS A 40 16.13 32.78 -22.47
N TYR A 41 17.22 32.03 -22.24
CA TYR A 41 17.27 30.61 -22.59
C TYR A 41 16.29 29.79 -21.76
N ALA A 42 16.21 30.02 -20.46
CA ALA A 42 15.27 29.30 -19.59
C ALA A 42 13.80 29.58 -19.95
N VAL A 43 13.45 30.82 -20.29
CA VAL A 43 12.10 31.18 -20.79
C VAL A 43 11.82 30.54 -22.14
N HIS A 44 12.79 30.55 -23.05
CA HIS A 44 12.67 29.88 -24.34
C HIS A 44 12.40 28.39 -24.16
N ASP A 45 13.19 27.72 -23.31
CA ASP A 45 13.05 26.28 -23.07
C ASP A 45 11.74 25.94 -22.36
N ALA A 46 11.27 26.80 -21.45
CA ALA A 46 9.96 26.65 -20.81
C ALA A 46 8.81 26.69 -21.83
N LEU A 47 8.90 27.56 -22.84
CA LEU A 47 7.91 27.64 -23.93
C LEU A 47 7.93 26.42 -24.87
N GLN A 48 8.99 25.61 -24.84
CA GLN A 48 9.07 24.37 -25.60
C GLN A 48 8.57 23.14 -24.80
N LEU A 49 8.22 23.32 -23.52
CA LEU A 49 7.70 22.21 -22.73
C LEU A 49 6.27 21.87 -23.15
N ASP A 50 6.07 20.59 -23.47
CA ASP A 50 4.74 20.03 -23.65
C ASP A 50 3.92 20.15 -22.37
N ALA A 51 2.61 20.39 -22.50
CA ALA A 51 1.69 20.32 -21.38
C ALA A 51 1.69 18.91 -20.74
N PRO A 52 1.23 18.77 -19.48
CA PRO A 52 1.13 17.48 -18.83
C PRO A 52 0.40 16.44 -19.69
N LYS A 53 1.03 15.28 -19.86
CA LYS A 53 0.57 14.21 -20.76
C LYS A 53 -0.74 13.59 -20.28
N GLY A 54 -1.56 13.18 -21.25
CA GLY A 54 -2.78 12.42 -21.05
C GLY A 54 -3.97 13.06 -21.77
N ASP A 55 -5.09 12.34 -21.81
CA ASP A 55 -6.28 12.74 -22.54
C ASP A 55 -7.49 12.71 -21.59
N PRO A 56 -7.90 13.87 -21.04
CA PRO A 56 -9.06 13.97 -20.16
C PRO A 56 -10.35 13.42 -20.78
N GLY A 57 -10.51 13.55 -22.10
CA GLY A 57 -11.69 13.06 -22.82
C GLY A 57 -11.76 11.55 -22.79
N LYS A 58 -10.66 10.86 -23.14
CA LYS A 58 -10.59 9.39 -23.07
C LYS A 58 -10.74 8.84 -21.65
N LEU A 59 -10.21 9.54 -20.65
CA LEU A 59 -10.42 9.18 -19.24
C LEU A 59 -11.90 9.30 -18.85
N GLY A 60 -12.60 10.33 -19.33
CA GLY A 60 -14.04 10.49 -19.16
C GLY A 60 -14.86 9.38 -19.84
N GLU A 61 -14.48 8.98 -21.06
CA GLU A 61 -15.09 7.85 -21.77
C GLU A 61 -14.90 6.53 -21.00
N LEU A 62 -13.70 6.28 -20.48
CA LEU A 62 -13.41 5.09 -19.68
C LEU A 62 -14.19 5.09 -18.36
N ALA A 63 -14.30 6.24 -17.70
CA ALA A 63 -15.13 6.38 -16.50
C ALA A 63 -16.59 6.02 -16.81
N ALA A 64 -17.15 6.52 -17.91
CA ALA A 64 -18.51 6.19 -18.33
C ALA A 64 -18.68 4.69 -18.63
N ALA A 65 -17.67 4.03 -19.22
CA ALA A 65 -17.69 2.59 -19.43
C ALA A 65 -17.75 1.81 -18.11
N TYR A 66 -17.00 2.23 -17.08
CA TYR A 66 -17.04 1.63 -15.74
C TYR A 66 -18.41 1.80 -15.09
N HIS A 67 -19.00 2.99 -15.19
CA HIS A 67 -20.35 3.25 -14.69
C HIS A 67 -21.40 2.35 -15.35
N ASN A 68 -21.36 2.25 -16.68
CA ASN A 68 -22.28 1.41 -17.44
C ASN A 68 -22.13 -0.07 -17.06
N ALA A 69 -20.91 -0.58 -16.95
CA ALA A 69 -20.65 -1.94 -16.50
C ALA A 69 -21.20 -2.20 -15.08
N GLY A 70 -20.97 -1.28 -14.15
CA GLY A 70 -21.50 -1.37 -12.78
C GLY A 70 -23.04 -1.39 -12.75
N SER A 71 -23.69 -0.58 -13.58
CA SER A 71 -25.17 -0.54 -13.67
C SER A 71 -25.78 -1.84 -14.19
N GLN A 72 -25.10 -2.54 -15.11
CA GLN A 72 -25.55 -3.83 -15.62
C GLN A 72 -25.47 -4.93 -14.55
N LEU A 73 -24.47 -4.86 -13.66
CA LEU A 73 -24.32 -5.80 -12.55
C LEU A 73 -25.39 -5.64 -11.48
N ASP A 74 -25.97 -4.44 -11.32
CA ASP A 74 -26.93 -4.15 -10.26
C ASP A 74 -28.17 -5.05 -10.32
N GLN A 75 -28.75 -5.19 -11.51
CA GLN A 75 -29.94 -6.03 -11.72
C GLN A 75 -29.63 -7.51 -11.50
N VAL A 76 -28.52 -7.98 -12.04
CA VAL A 76 -28.08 -9.38 -11.89
C VAL A 76 -27.80 -9.69 -10.42
N GLN A 77 -27.13 -8.78 -9.71
CA GLN A 77 -26.81 -8.95 -8.29
C GLN A 77 -28.07 -9.10 -7.43
N LEU A 78 -29.08 -8.26 -7.64
CA LEU A 78 -30.35 -8.32 -6.90
C LEU A 78 -31.11 -9.64 -7.15
N GLU A 79 -31.11 -10.14 -8.38
CA GLU A 79 -31.76 -11.41 -8.73
C GLU A 79 -31.04 -12.62 -8.13
N VAL A 80 -29.71 -12.62 -8.17
CA VAL A 80 -28.87 -13.69 -7.58
C VAL A 80 -29.00 -13.68 -6.05
N ALA A 81 -28.95 -12.50 -5.41
CA ALA A 81 -29.14 -12.35 -3.97
C ALA A 81 -30.50 -12.90 -3.52
N ARG A 82 -31.59 -12.55 -4.22
CA ARG A 82 -32.93 -13.06 -3.92
C ARG A 82 -33.03 -14.57 -4.11
N THR A 83 -32.33 -15.11 -5.11
CA THR A 83 -32.28 -16.56 -5.34
C THR A 83 -31.61 -17.28 -4.17
N ALA A 84 -30.52 -16.72 -3.63
CA ALA A 84 -29.85 -17.27 -2.44
C ALA A 84 -30.70 -17.17 -1.17
N SER A 85 -31.36 -16.04 -0.92
CA SER A 85 -32.05 -15.79 0.35
C SER A 85 -33.47 -16.35 0.44
N GLU A 86 -34.18 -16.47 -0.68
CA GLU A 86 -35.60 -16.85 -0.69
C GLU A 86 -35.81 -18.17 -1.44
N ARG A 87 -35.40 -18.23 -2.72
CA ARG A 87 -35.84 -19.31 -3.63
C ARG A 87 -35.17 -20.64 -3.36
N LEU A 88 -33.84 -20.65 -3.17
CA LEU A 88 -33.09 -21.87 -2.94
C LEU A 88 -33.41 -22.52 -1.60
N PRO A 89 -33.44 -21.79 -0.46
CA PRO A 89 -33.81 -22.38 0.83
C PRO A 89 -35.22 -23.00 0.83
N GLU A 90 -36.17 -22.39 0.12
CA GLU A 90 -37.54 -22.93 0.00
C GLU A 90 -37.63 -24.17 -0.90
N ALA A 91 -36.85 -24.22 -1.99
CA ALA A 91 -36.94 -25.29 -2.98
C ALA A 91 -36.04 -26.49 -2.67
N TRP A 92 -34.92 -26.28 -1.97
CA TRP A 92 -33.93 -27.32 -1.71
C TRP A 92 -33.37 -27.24 -0.28
N THR A 93 -33.88 -28.11 0.59
CA THR A 93 -33.49 -28.20 2.00
C THR A 93 -32.42 -29.27 2.26
N GLY A 94 -31.67 -29.11 3.36
CA GLY A 94 -30.63 -30.04 3.80
C GLY A 94 -29.23 -29.59 3.39
N GLN A 95 -28.20 -30.33 3.81
CA GLN A 95 -26.79 -29.92 3.70
C GLN A 95 -26.34 -29.55 2.29
N VAL A 96 -26.81 -30.27 1.25
CA VAL A 96 -26.48 -29.93 -0.15
C VAL A 96 -27.13 -28.61 -0.57
N GLY A 97 -28.36 -28.36 -0.12
CA GLY A 97 -29.06 -27.09 -0.35
C GLY A 97 -28.37 -25.93 0.37
N GLU A 98 -27.90 -26.13 1.60
CA GLU A 98 -27.13 -25.13 2.35
C GLU A 98 -25.83 -24.75 1.64
N LYS A 99 -25.07 -25.73 1.12
CA LYS A 99 -23.88 -25.47 0.30
C LYS A 99 -24.19 -24.77 -1.02
N ALA A 100 -25.31 -25.10 -1.66
CA ALA A 100 -25.74 -24.39 -2.86
C ALA A 100 -26.10 -22.92 -2.55
N VAL A 101 -26.80 -22.67 -1.45
CA VAL A 101 -27.11 -21.30 -0.98
C VAL A 101 -25.82 -20.52 -0.68
N GLU A 102 -24.84 -21.14 -0.05
CA GLU A 102 -23.53 -20.54 0.25
C GLU A 102 -22.84 -20.03 -1.03
N VAL A 103 -22.80 -20.85 -2.09
CA VAL A 103 -22.18 -20.48 -3.39
C VAL A 103 -22.94 -19.36 -4.09
N VAL A 104 -24.28 -19.41 -4.09
CA VAL A 104 -25.09 -18.36 -4.76
C VAL A 104 -25.02 -17.05 -3.98
N LYS A 105 -24.97 -17.11 -2.64
CA LYS A 105 -24.71 -15.95 -1.80
C LYS A 105 -23.33 -15.34 -2.10
N ALA A 106 -22.27 -16.15 -2.07
CA ALA A 106 -20.92 -15.68 -2.40
C ALA A 106 -20.84 -15.06 -3.81
N SER A 107 -21.62 -15.58 -4.77
CA SER A 107 -21.75 -14.99 -6.11
C SER A 107 -22.46 -13.64 -6.09
N ALA A 108 -23.53 -13.48 -5.32
CA ALA A 108 -24.22 -12.20 -5.14
C ALA A 108 -23.31 -11.15 -4.47
N ASP A 109 -22.58 -11.57 -3.44
CA ASP A 109 -21.64 -10.72 -2.71
C ASP A 109 -20.46 -10.31 -3.60
N ASP A 110 -19.97 -11.21 -4.47
CA ASP A 110 -18.96 -10.89 -5.47
C ASP A 110 -19.44 -9.89 -6.52
N LEU A 111 -20.66 -10.06 -7.05
CA LEU A 111 -21.28 -9.11 -7.97
C LEU A 111 -21.43 -7.72 -7.32
N GLN A 112 -21.81 -7.68 -6.03
CA GLN A 112 -21.87 -6.44 -5.28
C GLN A 112 -20.49 -5.79 -5.15
N ARG A 113 -19.46 -6.56 -4.80
CA ARG A 113 -18.07 -6.07 -4.73
C ARG A 113 -17.59 -5.54 -6.08
N CYS A 114 -17.86 -6.25 -7.17
CA CYS A 114 -17.55 -5.80 -8.52
C CYS A 114 -18.24 -4.48 -8.85
N ARG A 115 -19.54 -4.35 -8.57
CA ARG A 115 -20.31 -3.11 -8.78
C ARG A 115 -19.67 -1.92 -8.05
N GLU A 116 -19.37 -2.09 -6.77
CA GLU A 116 -18.78 -1.03 -5.94
C GLU A 116 -17.34 -0.70 -6.36
N THR A 117 -16.58 -1.69 -6.80
CA THR A 117 -15.22 -1.52 -7.34
C THR A 117 -15.24 -0.72 -8.64
N LEU A 118 -16.17 -1.03 -9.54
CA LEU A 118 -16.38 -0.28 -10.79
C LEU A 118 -16.86 1.14 -10.53
N ALA A 119 -17.76 1.34 -9.56
CA ALA A 119 -18.22 2.68 -9.17
C ALA A 119 -17.06 3.54 -8.64
N LYS A 120 -16.23 3.01 -7.74
CA LYS A 120 -15.04 3.70 -7.24
C LYS A 120 -14.02 3.98 -8.36
N GLY A 121 -13.83 3.03 -9.29
CA GLY A 121 -12.99 3.22 -10.46
C GLY A 121 -13.50 4.33 -11.39
N HIS A 122 -14.82 4.42 -11.61
CA HIS A 122 -15.44 5.54 -12.33
C HIS A 122 -15.13 6.87 -11.64
N ASP A 123 -15.34 6.96 -10.34
CA ASP A 123 -15.12 8.20 -9.59
C ASP A 123 -13.66 8.65 -9.68
N GLN A 124 -12.72 7.70 -9.55
CA GLN A 124 -11.29 7.99 -9.64
C GLN A 124 -10.86 8.43 -11.04
N LEU A 125 -11.34 7.76 -12.09
CA LEU A 125 -11.03 8.14 -13.47
C LEU A 125 -11.58 9.53 -13.80
N LYS A 126 -12.76 9.87 -13.28
CA LYS A 126 -13.36 11.20 -13.41
C LYS A 126 -12.55 12.26 -12.67
N ALA A 127 -12.10 11.97 -11.46
CA ALA A 127 -11.23 12.86 -10.68
C ALA A 127 -9.88 13.12 -11.38
N LEU A 128 -9.28 12.07 -11.95
CA LEU A 128 -8.06 12.18 -12.76
C LEU A 128 -8.31 13.03 -14.01
N ALA A 129 -9.39 12.78 -14.74
CA ALA A 129 -9.74 13.55 -15.94
C ALA A 129 -9.89 15.05 -15.62
N GLY A 130 -10.62 15.39 -14.55
CA GLY A 130 -10.80 16.77 -14.12
C GLY A 130 -9.48 17.42 -13.72
N SER A 131 -8.68 16.75 -12.88
CA SER A 131 -7.39 17.27 -12.42
C SER A 131 -6.39 17.46 -13.55
N LEU A 132 -6.36 16.54 -14.52
CA LEU A 132 -5.51 16.65 -15.70
C LEU A 132 -5.95 17.78 -16.63
N GLY A 133 -7.26 17.95 -16.84
CA GLY A 133 -7.80 19.07 -17.61
C GLY A 133 -7.46 20.42 -16.99
N GLU A 134 -7.59 20.54 -15.67
CA GLU A 134 -7.15 21.73 -14.93
C GLU A 134 -5.63 21.94 -15.02
N ALA A 135 -4.82 20.89 -14.91
CA ALA A 135 -3.36 20.98 -15.07
C ALA A 135 -2.97 21.45 -16.47
N GLN A 136 -3.58 20.90 -17.52
CA GLN A 136 -3.35 21.35 -18.90
C GLN A 136 -3.78 22.80 -19.11
N SER A 137 -4.88 23.23 -18.49
CA SER A 137 -5.29 24.64 -18.50
C SER A 137 -4.29 25.55 -17.77
N LEU A 138 -3.76 25.14 -16.62
CA LEU A 138 -2.75 25.89 -15.87
C LEU A 138 -1.45 26.02 -16.66
N HIS A 139 -1.02 24.97 -17.34
CA HIS A 139 0.14 25.01 -18.24
C HIS A 139 -0.07 26.07 -19.33
N GLY A 140 -1.22 26.05 -20.00
CA GLY A 140 -1.57 27.03 -21.03
C GLY A 140 -1.70 28.47 -20.52
N GLN A 141 -1.97 28.69 -19.23
CA GLN A 141 -1.94 30.03 -18.62
C GLN A 141 -0.51 30.58 -18.49
N GLY A 142 0.51 29.71 -18.41
CA GLY A 142 1.91 30.09 -18.33
C GLY A 142 2.50 30.64 -19.64
N ASP A 143 1.94 30.25 -20.79
CA ASP A 143 2.41 30.64 -22.13
C ASP A 143 2.47 32.16 -22.33
N ALA A 144 1.41 32.88 -21.95
CA ALA A 144 1.30 34.32 -22.23
C ALA A 144 2.35 35.13 -21.46
N PRO A 145 2.50 34.99 -20.13
CA PRO A 145 3.58 35.63 -19.38
C PRO A 145 4.99 35.27 -19.90
N LEU A 146 5.23 34.01 -20.27
CA LEU A 146 6.54 33.61 -20.80
C LEU A 146 6.84 34.22 -22.17
N ARG A 147 5.85 34.32 -23.07
CA ARG A 147 6.02 35.02 -24.36
C ARG A 147 6.26 36.52 -24.17
N GLU A 148 5.56 37.15 -23.23
CA GLU A 148 5.80 38.55 -22.87
C GLU A 148 7.23 38.74 -22.34
N ALA A 149 7.67 37.87 -21.43
CA ALA A 149 9.04 37.88 -20.91
C ALA A 149 10.08 37.72 -22.02
N LEU A 150 9.87 36.75 -22.94
CA LEU A 150 10.77 36.52 -24.06
C LEU A 150 10.87 37.74 -24.99
N GLY A 151 9.75 38.43 -25.24
CA GLY A 151 9.71 39.66 -26.01
C GLY A 151 10.53 40.77 -25.37
N LEU A 152 10.37 41.00 -24.06
CA LEU A 152 11.17 41.97 -23.31
C LEU A 152 12.67 41.62 -23.32
N LEU A 153 13.00 40.32 -23.23
CA LEU A 153 14.38 39.85 -23.25
C LEU A 153 15.01 40.00 -24.64
N HIS A 154 14.24 39.90 -25.73
CA HIS A 154 14.72 40.19 -27.07
C HIS A 154 15.12 41.65 -27.27
N ASP A 155 14.46 42.59 -26.59
CA ASP A 155 14.80 44.01 -26.67
C ASP A 155 16.13 44.36 -25.99
N ILE A 156 16.52 43.59 -24.97
CA ILE A 156 17.69 43.90 -24.11
C ILE A 156 18.85 42.90 -24.27
N THR A 157 18.76 41.96 -25.22
CA THR A 157 19.81 40.96 -25.51
C THR A 157 20.14 40.84 -26.99
N VAL A 158 21.42 40.60 -27.31
CA VAL A 158 21.90 40.28 -28.67
C VAL A 158 22.71 39.00 -28.62
N GLY A 159 22.35 38.01 -29.44
CA GLY A 159 23.04 36.71 -29.46
C GLY A 159 23.01 35.94 -28.13
N GLY A 160 22.06 36.25 -27.25
CA GLY A 160 21.96 35.66 -25.91
C GLY A 160 22.86 36.32 -24.87
N ALA A 161 23.64 37.34 -25.24
CA ALA A 161 24.34 38.20 -24.30
C ALA A 161 23.54 39.50 -24.06
N PRO A 162 23.75 40.18 -22.93
CA PRO A 162 23.14 41.50 -22.68
C PRO A 162 23.57 42.49 -23.76
N ASP A 163 22.65 43.32 -24.25
CA ASP A 163 22.97 44.41 -25.17
C ASP A 163 23.29 45.69 -24.38
N PRO A 164 24.55 46.13 -24.26
CA PRO A 164 24.90 47.30 -23.47
C PRO A 164 24.31 48.61 -24.03
N VAL A 165 23.90 48.64 -25.29
CA VAL A 165 23.36 49.83 -25.97
C VAL A 165 21.87 50.00 -25.69
N HIS A 166 21.13 48.89 -25.61
CA HIS A 166 19.68 48.88 -25.40
C HIS A 166 19.28 48.36 -24.01
N TRP A 167 20.25 48.21 -23.10
CA TRP A 167 20.01 47.74 -21.74
C TRP A 167 19.01 48.63 -21.00
N ASP A 168 18.06 47.97 -20.34
CA ASP A 168 17.00 48.61 -19.56
C ASP A 168 16.70 47.73 -18.34
N ASP A 169 17.05 48.25 -17.15
CA ASP A 169 16.86 47.54 -15.88
C ASP A 169 15.36 47.29 -15.58
N ASP A 170 14.47 48.21 -15.95
CA ASP A 170 13.03 48.09 -15.71
C ASP A 170 12.42 47.00 -16.61
N LYS A 171 12.90 46.90 -17.85
CA LYS A 171 12.54 45.78 -18.75
C LYS A 171 13.05 44.44 -18.21
N MET A 172 14.27 44.38 -17.69
CA MET A 172 14.78 43.14 -17.08
C MET A 172 13.93 42.71 -15.88
N HIS A 173 13.61 43.63 -14.96
CA HIS A 173 12.75 43.33 -13.82
C HIS A 173 11.36 42.87 -14.25
N SER A 174 10.77 43.55 -15.24
CA SER A 174 9.47 43.18 -15.79
C SER A 174 9.49 41.80 -16.47
N ALA A 175 10.53 41.52 -17.26
CA ALA A 175 10.72 40.21 -17.89
C ALA A 175 10.87 39.10 -16.84
N HIS A 176 11.63 39.36 -15.76
CA HIS A 176 11.83 38.41 -14.68
C HIS A 176 10.54 38.08 -13.93
N ALA A 177 9.75 39.11 -13.60
CA ALA A 177 8.46 38.92 -12.95
C ALA A 177 7.50 38.08 -13.82
N LYS A 178 7.41 38.40 -15.11
CA LYS A 178 6.58 37.67 -16.08
C LYS A 178 7.04 36.22 -16.27
N ALA A 179 8.36 36.01 -16.34
CA ALA A 179 8.94 34.68 -16.40
C ALA A 179 8.59 33.85 -15.16
N LYS A 180 8.68 34.45 -13.96
CA LYS A 180 8.30 33.81 -12.69
C LYS A 180 6.83 33.44 -12.64
N ASP A 181 5.94 34.32 -13.06
CA ASP A 181 4.50 34.05 -13.10
C ASP A 181 4.17 32.88 -14.05
N GLY A 182 4.78 32.90 -15.24
CA GLY A 182 4.56 31.88 -16.26
C GLY A 182 5.12 30.51 -15.88
N ILE A 183 6.38 30.45 -15.42
CA ILE A 183 6.98 29.18 -14.99
C ILE A 183 6.32 28.63 -13.72
N LYS A 184 5.84 29.49 -12.82
CA LYS A 184 5.04 29.05 -11.67
C LYS A 184 3.78 28.31 -12.12
N SER A 185 3.07 28.83 -13.11
CA SER A 185 1.84 28.20 -13.64
C SER A 185 2.13 26.82 -14.25
N MET A 186 3.23 26.70 -15.01
CA MET A 186 3.71 25.41 -15.53
C MET A 186 4.15 24.45 -14.43
N PHE A 187 4.79 24.96 -13.36
CA PHE A 187 5.20 24.13 -12.22
C PHE A 187 4.00 23.60 -11.46
N ASP A 188 3.03 24.47 -11.14
CA ASP A 188 1.79 24.08 -10.46
C ASP A 188 0.99 23.07 -11.32
N ALA A 189 0.99 23.22 -12.65
CA ALA A 189 0.42 22.26 -13.58
C ALA A 189 1.10 20.89 -13.50
N ALA A 190 2.43 20.85 -13.53
CA ALA A 190 3.20 19.62 -13.46
C ALA A 190 2.99 18.89 -12.11
N VAL A 191 3.00 19.62 -10.99
CA VAL A 191 2.71 19.10 -9.65
C VAL A 191 1.30 18.49 -9.61
N LYS A 192 0.28 19.25 -10.05
CA LYS A 192 -1.11 18.80 -10.02
C LYS A 192 -1.34 17.54 -10.86
N ALA A 193 -0.74 17.46 -12.05
CA ALA A 193 -0.85 16.28 -12.91
C ALA A 193 -0.15 15.06 -12.30
N GLU A 194 1.04 15.24 -11.72
CA GLU A 194 1.77 14.17 -11.05
C GLU A 194 1.02 13.64 -9.83
N ASP A 195 0.55 14.54 -8.95
CA ASP A 195 -0.22 14.18 -7.75
C ASP A 195 -1.53 13.45 -8.11
N ALA A 196 -2.27 13.96 -9.10
CA ALA A 196 -3.49 13.30 -9.58
C ALA A 196 -3.22 11.93 -10.20
N GLY A 197 -2.14 11.82 -11.00
CA GLY A 197 -1.72 10.55 -11.60
C GLY A 197 -1.33 9.51 -10.55
N ARG A 198 -0.58 9.91 -9.52
CA ARG A 198 -0.20 9.03 -8.40
C ARG A 198 -1.42 8.59 -7.60
N ALA A 199 -2.31 9.51 -7.23
CA ALA A 199 -3.54 9.18 -6.53
C ALA A 199 -4.41 8.20 -7.34
N ALA A 200 -4.55 8.41 -8.65
CA ALA A 200 -5.29 7.49 -9.51
C ALA A 200 -4.64 6.13 -9.64
N ALA A 201 -3.31 6.07 -9.80
CA ALA A 201 -2.57 4.81 -9.86
C ALA A 201 -2.74 4.01 -8.57
N ARG A 202 -2.59 4.65 -7.40
CA ARG A 202 -2.81 4.03 -6.08
C ARG A 202 -4.21 3.43 -5.96
N GLU A 203 -5.24 4.26 -6.13
CA GLU A 203 -6.62 3.81 -5.94
C GLU A 203 -6.99 2.70 -6.93
N LEU A 204 -6.62 2.84 -8.22
CA LEU A 204 -6.92 1.82 -9.23
C LEU A 204 -6.16 0.52 -8.99
N ASN A 205 -4.90 0.59 -8.53
CA ASN A 205 -4.13 -0.59 -8.14
C ASN A 205 -4.73 -1.26 -6.91
N GLY A 206 -5.14 -0.50 -5.90
CA GLY A 206 -5.82 -1.04 -4.71
C GLY A 206 -7.17 -1.70 -5.04
N LEU A 207 -7.93 -1.12 -5.98
CA LEU A 207 -9.14 -1.73 -6.52
C LEU A 207 -8.84 -3.02 -7.29
N ALA A 208 -7.78 -3.05 -8.11
CA ALA A 208 -7.33 -4.26 -8.80
C ALA A 208 -6.77 -5.33 -7.84
N GLY A 209 -6.19 -4.91 -6.71
CA GLY A 209 -5.75 -5.77 -5.60
C GLY A 209 -6.90 -6.61 -5.05
N LYS A 210 -8.07 -5.98 -4.90
CA LYS A 210 -9.31 -6.55 -4.34
C LYS A 210 -10.02 -7.55 -5.24
N ALA A 211 -9.67 -7.63 -6.53
CA ALA A 211 -10.24 -8.60 -7.47
C ALA A 211 -9.65 -10.02 -7.28
N LEU A 212 -9.78 -10.58 -6.08
CA LEU A 212 -9.11 -11.82 -5.64
C LEU A 212 -9.57 -13.07 -6.40
N ALA A 213 -10.87 -13.17 -6.72
CA ALA A 213 -11.45 -14.35 -7.37
C ALA A 213 -10.79 -14.68 -8.71
N GLY A 214 -10.51 -13.64 -9.52
CA GLY A 214 -9.82 -13.78 -10.81
C GLY A 214 -8.34 -14.17 -10.70
N LYS A 215 -7.73 -14.05 -9.50
CA LYS A 215 -6.33 -14.39 -9.26
C LYS A 215 -6.11 -15.85 -8.88
N PHE A 216 -7.17 -16.62 -8.59
CA PHE A 216 -7.07 -18.06 -8.36
C PHE A 216 -6.73 -18.82 -9.65
N LYS A 217 -5.44 -19.01 -9.94
CA LYS A 217 -4.93 -19.73 -11.13
C LYS A 217 -4.78 -21.24 -10.94
N ASN A 218 -5.27 -21.82 -9.84
CA ASN A 218 -5.14 -23.25 -9.57
C ASN A 218 -6.18 -24.12 -10.32
N LYS A 219 -5.81 -25.38 -10.58
CA LYS A 219 -6.62 -26.35 -11.34
C LYS A 219 -7.63 -27.16 -10.52
N GLY A 220 -7.41 -27.29 -9.21
CA GLY A 220 -8.23 -28.19 -8.37
C GLY A 220 -9.32 -27.52 -7.53
N LEU A 221 -9.45 -26.18 -7.54
CA LEU A 221 -10.64 -25.52 -6.99
C LEU A 221 -11.61 -25.17 -8.12
N GLY A 222 -12.89 -25.49 -7.93
CA GLY A 222 -13.94 -25.06 -8.85
C GLY A 222 -14.15 -23.55 -8.79
N ALA A 223 -14.86 -22.98 -9.76
CA ALA A 223 -15.22 -21.56 -9.73
C ALA A 223 -16.05 -21.19 -8.49
N ALA A 224 -16.92 -22.10 -8.05
CA ALA A 224 -17.72 -21.95 -6.83
C ALA A 224 -16.86 -21.87 -5.57
N ASP A 225 -15.88 -22.77 -5.42
CA ASP A 225 -14.98 -22.79 -4.25
C ASP A 225 -14.15 -21.52 -4.16
N LYS A 226 -13.67 -21.02 -5.30
CA LYS A 226 -12.91 -19.77 -5.39
C LYS A 226 -13.73 -18.58 -4.92
N LEU A 227 -15.00 -18.49 -5.32
CA LEU A 227 -15.90 -17.41 -4.89
C LEU A 227 -16.15 -17.44 -3.39
N VAL A 228 -16.46 -18.62 -2.84
CA VAL A 228 -16.69 -18.79 -1.40
C VAL A 228 -15.45 -18.44 -0.58
N LEU A 229 -14.26 -18.87 -1.01
CA LEU A 229 -13.01 -18.55 -0.30
C LEU A 229 -12.66 -17.06 -0.32
N VAL A 230 -13.02 -16.34 -1.38
CA VAL A 230 -12.84 -14.88 -1.46
C VAL A 230 -13.86 -14.14 -0.61
N ASP A 231 -15.06 -14.69 -0.50
CA ASP A 231 -16.13 -14.12 0.33
C ASP A 231 -15.84 -14.25 1.84
N ALA A 232 -15.07 -15.28 2.21
CA ALA A 232 -14.61 -15.47 3.58
C ALA A 232 -13.80 -14.27 4.08
N SER A 233 -14.31 -13.59 5.10
CA SER A 233 -13.74 -12.35 5.64
C SER A 233 -13.79 -12.35 7.16
N LEU A 234 -12.94 -11.53 7.77
CA LEU A 234 -13.01 -11.24 9.20
C LEU A 234 -14.29 -10.46 9.48
N GLN A 235 -15.14 -10.99 10.37
CA GLN A 235 -16.39 -10.34 10.74
C GLN A 235 -16.13 -8.94 11.33
N GLY A 236 -16.89 -7.93 10.89
CA GLY A 236 -16.72 -6.53 11.33
C GLY A 236 -15.66 -5.72 10.57
N SER A 237 -14.99 -6.32 9.58
CA SER A 237 -14.03 -5.61 8.72
C SER A 237 -14.68 -5.20 7.39
N ASP A 238 -14.79 -3.90 7.12
CA ASP A 238 -15.04 -3.45 5.75
C ASP A 238 -13.75 -3.62 4.94
N ARG A 239 -13.68 -4.71 4.18
CA ARG A 239 -12.83 -4.93 2.99
C ARG A 239 -11.31 -4.89 3.16
N ALA A 240 -10.78 -4.50 4.32
CA ALA A 240 -9.38 -4.65 4.70
C ALA A 240 -9.09 -5.96 5.44
N GLY A 241 -10.13 -6.68 5.91
CA GLY A 241 -9.98 -7.94 6.66
C GLY A 241 -10.35 -9.19 5.87
N ALA A 242 -10.03 -9.27 4.58
CA ALA A 242 -10.07 -10.57 3.90
C ALA A 242 -9.08 -11.52 4.59
N ILE A 243 -9.48 -12.77 4.87
CA ILE A 243 -8.58 -13.74 5.50
C ILE A 243 -7.41 -14.06 4.55
N LEU A 244 -7.72 -14.23 3.27
CA LEU A 244 -6.78 -14.49 2.19
C LEU A 244 -6.47 -13.23 1.40
N THR A 245 -5.18 -13.01 1.12
CA THR A 245 -4.70 -12.00 0.19
C THR A 245 -4.45 -12.59 -1.21
N ALA A 246 -4.21 -11.71 -2.20
CA ALA A 246 -3.88 -12.14 -3.57
C ALA A 246 -2.62 -13.03 -3.62
N ASN A 247 -1.65 -12.72 -2.77
CA ASN A 247 -0.42 -13.50 -2.65
C ASN A 247 -0.69 -14.86 -2.00
N ASP A 248 -1.52 -14.91 -0.96
CA ASP A 248 -1.87 -16.16 -0.28
C ASP A 248 -2.52 -17.15 -1.26
N VAL A 249 -3.47 -16.66 -2.05
CA VAL A 249 -4.13 -17.44 -3.11
C VAL A 249 -3.14 -18.00 -4.12
N THR A 250 -2.21 -17.15 -4.58
CA THR A 250 -1.19 -17.54 -5.55
C THR A 250 -0.26 -18.61 -4.96
N ARG A 251 0.21 -18.41 -3.73
CA ARG A 251 1.12 -19.31 -3.03
C ARG A 251 0.46 -20.64 -2.69
N ALA A 252 -0.73 -20.62 -2.13
CA ALA A 252 -1.50 -21.84 -1.88
C ALA A 252 -1.64 -22.66 -3.17
N GLY A 253 -1.99 -22.01 -4.30
CA GLY A 253 -2.01 -22.67 -5.61
C GLY A 253 -0.68 -23.33 -5.98
N GLN A 254 0.44 -22.63 -5.81
CA GLN A 254 1.78 -23.17 -6.08
C GLN A 254 2.14 -24.34 -5.16
N PHE A 255 1.73 -24.31 -3.89
CA PHE A 255 1.94 -25.44 -2.96
C PHE A 255 1.06 -26.63 -3.34
N MET A 256 -0.21 -26.40 -3.65
CA MET A 256 -1.10 -27.47 -4.10
C MET A 256 -0.65 -28.10 -5.44
N ASP A 257 -0.03 -27.33 -6.34
CA ASP A 257 0.52 -27.83 -7.61
C ASP A 257 1.79 -28.69 -7.41
N LYS A 258 2.45 -28.57 -6.25
CA LYS A 258 3.60 -29.40 -5.86
C LYS A 258 3.20 -30.66 -5.08
N MET A 259 1.95 -30.77 -4.64
CA MET A 259 1.46 -31.94 -3.92
C MET A 259 1.38 -33.15 -4.83
N SER A 260 1.50 -34.35 -4.25
CA SER A 260 1.10 -35.57 -4.94
C SER A 260 -0.42 -35.59 -5.16
N ASP A 261 -0.92 -36.34 -6.15
CA ASP A 261 -2.37 -36.49 -6.38
C ASP A 261 -3.11 -36.97 -5.12
N ALA A 262 -2.46 -37.84 -4.32
CA ALA A 262 -3.02 -38.36 -3.09
C ALA A 262 -3.07 -37.31 -1.96
N ASP A 263 -2.04 -36.48 -1.82
CA ASP A 263 -2.05 -35.37 -0.84
C ASP A 263 -3.02 -34.28 -1.28
N ARG A 264 -3.10 -34.03 -2.58
CA ARG A 264 -4.05 -33.08 -3.15
C ARG A 264 -5.49 -33.49 -2.86
N ALA A 265 -5.86 -34.74 -3.16
CA ALA A 265 -7.19 -35.25 -2.88
C ALA A 265 -7.54 -35.18 -1.37
N ARG A 266 -6.56 -35.49 -0.51
CA ARG A 266 -6.70 -35.39 0.94
C ARG A 266 -6.87 -33.95 1.43
N PHE A 267 -6.16 -33.00 0.82
CA PHE A 267 -6.32 -31.58 1.13
C PHE A 267 -7.67 -31.04 0.64
N ASP A 268 -8.11 -31.44 -0.56
CA ASP A 268 -9.42 -31.08 -1.08
C ASP A 268 -10.54 -31.65 -0.18
N GLU A 269 -10.39 -32.86 0.35
CA GLU A 269 -11.30 -33.44 1.36
C GLU A 269 -11.30 -32.66 2.68
N LEU A 270 -10.12 -32.24 3.16
CA LEU A 270 -9.99 -31.39 4.35
C LEU A 270 -10.76 -30.08 4.19
N LEU A 271 -10.62 -29.41 3.03
CA LEU A 271 -11.38 -28.19 2.73
C LEU A 271 -12.88 -28.45 2.62
N ALA A 272 -13.28 -29.55 1.98
CA ALA A 272 -14.70 -29.91 1.87
C ALA A 272 -15.34 -30.24 3.23
N GLY A 273 -14.55 -30.77 4.17
CA GLY A 273 -14.97 -31.12 5.53
C GLY A 273 -15.07 -29.95 6.51
N ALA A 274 -14.56 -28.77 6.17
CA ALA A 274 -14.63 -27.60 7.02
C ALA A 274 -16.07 -27.09 7.22
N LYS A 275 -16.37 -26.61 8.43
CA LYS A 275 -17.70 -26.16 8.87
C LYS A 275 -18.10 -24.80 8.28
N SER A 276 -17.12 -23.95 7.92
CA SER A 276 -17.37 -22.61 7.39
C SER A 276 -16.43 -22.23 6.25
N PRO A 277 -16.76 -21.18 5.47
CA PRO A 277 -15.80 -20.54 4.56
C PRO A 277 -14.54 -20.00 5.26
N GLU A 278 -14.67 -19.45 6.47
CA GLU A 278 -13.57 -18.88 7.25
C GLU A 278 -12.57 -19.94 7.69
N GLU A 279 -13.03 -21.09 8.17
CA GLU A 279 -12.18 -22.24 8.47
C GLU A 279 -11.40 -22.67 7.21
N ARG A 280 -12.08 -22.82 6.07
CA ARG A 280 -11.43 -23.12 4.78
C ARG A 280 -10.37 -22.09 4.39
N ALA A 281 -10.67 -20.80 4.59
CA ALA A 281 -9.75 -19.72 4.27
C ALA A 281 -8.51 -19.77 5.16
N TYR A 282 -8.64 -20.07 6.46
CA TYR A 282 -7.48 -20.24 7.35
C TYR A 282 -6.63 -21.46 7.01
N LEU A 283 -7.24 -22.58 6.62
CA LEU A 283 -6.52 -23.76 6.13
C LEU A 283 -5.72 -23.44 4.86
N MET A 284 -6.34 -22.72 3.92
CA MET A 284 -5.67 -22.24 2.71
C MET A 284 -4.53 -21.26 3.03
N LYS A 285 -4.72 -20.37 4.00
CA LYS A 285 -3.70 -19.42 4.43
C LYS A 285 -2.51 -20.13 5.12
N ALA A 286 -2.77 -21.16 5.92
CA ALA A 286 -1.73 -22.00 6.50
C ALA A 286 -0.89 -22.68 5.41
N LEU A 287 -1.54 -23.22 4.37
CA LEU A 287 -0.82 -23.77 3.23
C LEU A 287 0.00 -22.69 2.49
N ALA A 288 -0.56 -21.50 2.28
CA ALA A 288 0.14 -20.38 1.66
C ALA A 288 1.37 -19.90 2.46
N ALA A 289 1.30 -19.99 3.79
CA ALA A 289 2.40 -19.70 4.70
C ALA A 289 3.53 -20.75 4.63
N GLY A 290 3.33 -21.85 3.88
CA GLY A 290 4.34 -22.85 3.57
C GLY A 290 4.33 -24.09 4.45
N HIS A 291 3.27 -24.29 5.23
CA HIS A 291 3.08 -25.49 6.04
C HIS A 291 2.71 -26.70 5.16
N SER A 292 3.16 -27.88 5.59
CA SER A 292 2.85 -29.15 4.92
C SER A 292 1.38 -29.55 5.12
N TYR A 293 0.90 -30.49 4.30
CA TYR A 293 -0.45 -31.03 4.45
C TYR A 293 -0.73 -31.57 5.87
N ASP A 294 0.22 -32.32 6.46
CA ASP A 294 0.01 -32.92 7.78
C ASP A 294 -0.06 -31.87 8.89
N GLU A 295 0.74 -30.80 8.78
CA GLU A 295 0.69 -29.64 9.69
C GLU A 295 -0.64 -28.91 9.57
N VAL A 296 -1.09 -28.63 8.35
CA VAL A 296 -2.38 -27.95 8.10
C VAL A 296 -3.56 -28.81 8.55
N LYS A 297 -3.50 -30.14 8.38
CA LYS A 297 -4.51 -31.07 8.89
C LYS A 297 -4.56 -31.05 10.42
N ALA A 298 -3.41 -31.09 11.08
CA ALA A 298 -3.33 -31.05 12.54
C ALA A 298 -3.90 -29.74 13.09
N PHE A 299 -3.56 -28.61 12.46
CA PHE A 299 -4.14 -27.30 12.76
C PHE A 299 -5.65 -27.29 12.53
N GLY A 300 -6.12 -27.82 11.41
CA GLY A 300 -7.55 -27.96 11.10
C GLY A 300 -8.29 -28.70 12.19
N ALA A 301 -7.76 -29.83 12.67
CA ALA A 301 -8.38 -30.58 13.76
C ALA A 301 -8.50 -29.77 15.08
N GLN A 302 -7.58 -28.84 15.35
CA GLN A 302 -7.63 -27.99 16.55
C GLN A 302 -8.68 -26.88 16.45
N ILE A 303 -8.94 -26.35 15.26
CA ILE A 303 -9.91 -25.27 15.05
C ILE A 303 -11.32 -25.78 14.69
N HIS A 304 -11.42 -27.03 14.23
CA HIS A 304 -12.65 -27.58 13.65
C HIS A 304 -13.86 -27.55 14.59
N GLU A 305 -13.65 -27.75 15.89
CA GLU A 305 -14.75 -27.68 16.86
C GLU A 305 -15.44 -26.31 16.83
N HIS A 306 -14.66 -25.25 16.58
CA HIS A 306 -15.10 -23.86 16.47
C HIS A 306 -15.13 -23.34 15.02
N GLY A 307 -15.09 -24.24 14.03
CA GLY A 307 -15.05 -23.87 12.62
C GLY A 307 -16.26 -23.04 12.20
N ASP A 308 -17.40 -23.20 12.86
CA ASP A 308 -18.65 -22.44 12.66
C ASP A 308 -18.76 -21.16 13.50
N ASP A 309 -17.70 -20.77 14.22
CA ASP A 309 -17.61 -19.53 15.00
C ASP A 309 -16.51 -18.60 14.45
N PRO A 310 -16.84 -17.74 13.46
CA PRO A 310 -15.90 -16.77 12.90
C PRO A 310 -15.26 -15.84 13.94
N ASN A 311 -15.96 -15.51 15.03
CA ASN A 311 -15.42 -14.65 16.08
C ASN A 311 -14.36 -15.37 16.88
N TRP A 312 -14.61 -16.63 17.22
CA TRP A 312 -13.62 -17.45 17.91
C TRP A 312 -12.35 -17.62 17.08
N LEU A 313 -12.51 -17.89 15.78
CA LEU A 313 -11.39 -18.03 14.83
C LEU A 313 -10.60 -16.72 14.73
N ALA A 314 -11.28 -15.61 14.45
CA ALA A 314 -10.65 -14.30 14.29
C ALA A 314 -9.87 -13.88 15.55
N GLN A 315 -10.45 -14.05 16.74
CA GLN A 315 -9.79 -13.67 18.00
C GLN A 315 -8.47 -14.44 18.26
N ARG A 316 -8.35 -15.68 17.78
CA ARG A 316 -7.18 -16.54 18.06
C ARG A 316 -6.17 -16.58 16.93
N ILE A 317 -6.61 -16.34 15.70
CA ILE A 317 -5.79 -16.54 14.49
C ILE A 317 -5.46 -15.18 13.84
N SER A 318 -6.13 -14.09 14.22
CA SER A 318 -5.93 -12.75 13.66
C SER A 318 -5.76 -11.72 14.78
N PRO A 319 -4.59 -11.72 15.47
CA PRO A 319 -4.36 -10.91 16.67
C PRO A 319 -4.26 -9.40 16.39
N VAL A 320 -4.06 -9.01 15.13
CA VAL A 320 -4.21 -7.64 14.66
C VAL A 320 -5.51 -7.58 13.85
N GLN A 321 -6.53 -6.95 14.43
CA GLN A 321 -7.80 -6.73 13.75
C GLN A 321 -7.73 -5.39 13.01
N LEU A 322 -7.70 -5.45 11.69
CA LEU A 322 -7.78 -4.27 10.82
C LEU A 322 -9.21 -3.73 10.91
N THR A 323 -9.42 -2.66 11.67
CA THR A 323 -10.74 -2.04 11.81
C THR A 323 -10.93 -0.91 10.80
N SER A 324 -12.14 -0.82 10.26
CA SER A 324 -12.46 0.13 9.18
C SER A 324 -12.99 1.48 9.66
N LEU A 325 -13.22 1.67 10.97
CA LEU A 325 -14.18 2.68 11.43
C LEU A 325 -13.62 3.91 12.17
N SER A 326 -12.30 4.08 12.32
CA SER A 326 -11.78 5.38 12.76
C SER A 326 -10.33 5.63 12.36
N SER A 327 -9.96 6.92 12.35
CA SER A 327 -8.58 7.42 12.32
C SER A 327 -7.86 7.22 13.67
N ASP A 328 -8.42 6.40 14.56
CA ASP A 328 -7.95 6.30 15.94
C ASP A 328 -6.92 5.19 16.10
N THR A 329 -6.18 5.30 17.20
CA THR A 329 -5.27 4.28 17.69
C THR A 329 -6.06 3.06 18.17
N ASN A 330 -5.79 1.88 17.61
CA ASN A 330 -6.44 0.63 18.00
C ASN A 330 -5.49 -0.26 18.79
N GLY A 331 -5.90 -0.73 19.97
CA GLY A 331 -5.07 -1.66 20.75
C GLY A 331 -4.94 -3.03 20.06
N THR A 332 -3.75 -3.62 20.12
CA THR A 332 -3.48 -4.97 19.61
C THR A 332 -3.21 -5.94 20.73
N GLY A 333 -3.63 -7.19 20.58
CA GLY A 333 -3.31 -8.25 21.52
C GLY A 333 -4.39 -9.30 21.64
N TYR A 334 -4.38 -10.04 22.75
CA TYR A 334 -5.27 -11.18 22.95
C TYR A 334 -5.79 -11.24 24.39
N GLY A 335 -7.05 -11.62 24.57
CA GLY A 335 -7.64 -11.85 25.89
C GLY A 335 -7.55 -10.64 26.83
N GLY A 336 -7.65 -9.42 26.29
CA GLY A 336 -7.56 -8.16 27.05
C GLY A 336 -6.13 -7.73 27.42
N VAL A 337 -5.09 -8.44 26.93
CA VAL A 337 -3.69 -8.10 27.18
C VAL A 337 -3.04 -7.59 25.89
N ALA A 338 -2.48 -6.39 25.96
CA ALA A 338 -1.81 -5.77 24.83
C ALA A 338 -0.47 -6.43 24.51
N TRP A 339 -0.17 -6.59 23.22
CA TRP A 339 1.13 -7.03 22.73
C TRP A 339 2.09 -5.85 22.59
N GLY A 340 2.49 -5.29 23.74
CA GLY A 340 3.46 -4.21 23.80
C GLY A 340 4.84 -4.69 24.25
N GLN A 341 5.90 -4.17 23.62
CA GLN A 341 7.30 -4.44 24.00
C GLN A 341 7.67 -3.88 25.40
N GLY A 342 6.83 -3.01 25.96
CA GLY A 342 7.11 -2.33 27.23
C GLY A 342 8.35 -1.44 27.12
N GLN A 343 9.25 -1.54 28.08
CA GLN A 343 10.48 -0.73 28.16
C GLN A 343 11.70 -1.42 27.53
N HIS A 344 11.53 -2.59 26.91
CA HIS A 344 12.63 -3.32 26.30
C HIS A 344 12.92 -2.78 24.90
N PRO A 345 14.19 -2.70 24.45
CA PRO A 345 14.56 -2.19 23.13
C PRO A 345 14.31 -3.21 22.00
N THR A 346 13.12 -3.81 21.96
CA THR A 346 12.79 -4.92 21.05
C THR A 346 11.86 -4.50 19.91
N CYS A 347 11.82 -3.22 19.53
CA CYS A 347 10.84 -2.69 18.56
C CYS A 347 10.88 -3.43 17.20
N VAL A 348 12.08 -3.75 16.71
CA VAL A 348 12.29 -4.56 15.51
C VAL A 348 11.72 -5.97 15.67
N ALA A 349 12.10 -6.67 16.74
CA ALA A 349 11.65 -8.04 17.00
C ALA A 349 10.13 -8.13 17.24
N ALA A 350 9.58 -7.24 18.07
CA ALA A 350 8.16 -7.18 18.41
C ALA A 350 7.28 -6.88 17.17
N SER A 351 7.71 -5.95 16.33
CA SER A 351 7.08 -5.67 15.03
C SER A 351 7.11 -6.88 14.12
N THR A 352 8.26 -7.56 14.05
CA THR A 352 8.46 -8.72 13.17
C THR A 352 7.64 -9.94 13.61
N VAL A 353 7.63 -10.28 14.90
CA VAL A 353 6.82 -11.37 15.47
C VAL A 353 5.34 -11.14 15.22
N THR A 354 4.87 -9.91 15.41
CA THR A 354 3.47 -9.56 15.19
C THR A 354 3.10 -9.64 13.70
N ALA A 355 3.97 -9.14 12.81
CA ALA A 355 3.78 -9.29 11.37
C ALA A 355 3.77 -10.75 10.91
N ARG A 356 4.64 -11.61 11.47
CA ARG A 356 4.60 -13.06 11.24
C ARG A 356 3.25 -13.64 11.62
N ALA A 357 2.68 -13.26 12.76
CA ALA A 357 1.36 -13.70 13.18
C ALA A 357 0.23 -13.24 12.24
N MET A 358 0.40 -12.15 11.48
CA MET A 358 -0.59 -11.72 10.49
C MET A 358 -0.57 -12.59 9.22
N VAL A 359 0.60 -13.12 8.85
CA VAL A 359 0.81 -13.88 7.61
C VAL A 359 0.79 -15.40 7.80
N ASP A 360 1.04 -15.88 9.03
CA ASP A 360 1.02 -17.30 9.40
C ASP A 360 -0.06 -17.58 10.47
N PRO A 361 -1.23 -18.13 10.09
CA PRO A 361 -2.31 -18.39 11.02
C PRO A 361 -1.97 -19.47 12.05
N MET A 362 -1.10 -20.42 11.74
CA MET A 362 -0.68 -21.46 12.68
C MET A 362 0.22 -20.87 13.77
N PHE A 363 1.14 -19.98 13.38
CA PHE A 363 1.97 -19.24 14.34
C PHE A 363 1.12 -18.35 15.25
N ALA A 364 0.15 -17.60 14.69
CA ALA A 364 -0.78 -16.79 15.47
C ALA A 364 -1.56 -17.64 16.49
N PHE A 365 -2.09 -18.77 16.04
CA PHE A 365 -2.84 -19.69 16.89
C PHE A 365 -1.98 -20.29 18.01
N GLN A 366 -0.71 -20.60 17.72
CA GLN A 366 0.24 -21.08 18.73
C GLN A 366 0.59 -19.99 19.75
N LEU A 367 0.72 -18.73 19.32
CA LEU A 367 0.90 -17.60 20.23
C LEU A 367 -0.31 -17.42 21.15
N THR A 368 -1.53 -17.46 20.63
CA THR A 368 -2.75 -17.18 21.41
C THR A 368 -3.17 -18.35 22.30
N THR A 369 -3.06 -19.60 21.83
CA THR A 369 -3.58 -20.78 22.53
C THR A 369 -2.51 -21.74 23.06
N GLY A 370 -1.26 -21.62 22.60
CA GLY A 370 -0.22 -22.60 22.90
C GLY A 370 -0.46 -24.00 22.29
N GLY A 371 -1.42 -24.14 21.37
CA GLY A 371 -1.84 -25.43 20.81
C GLY A 371 -2.87 -26.17 21.67
N HIS A 372 -3.42 -25.50 22.68
CA HIS A 372 -4.41 -26.05 23.61
C HIS A 372 -5.66 -25.15 23.65
N PRO A 373 -6.41 -25.04 22.54
CA PRO A 373 -7.63 -24.23 22.50
C PRO A 373 -8.61 -24.65 23.59
N GLY A 374 -9.21 -23.67 24.27
CA GLY A 374 -10.19 -23.92 25.32
C GLY A 374 -9.63 -24.33 26.69
N ASP A 375 -8.33 -24.62 26.82
CA ASP A 375 -7.69 -24.82 28.14
C ASP A 375 -7.35 -23.45 28.76
N PRO A 376 -8.01 -23.03 29.85
CA PRO A 376 -7.78 -21.70 30.45
C PRO A 376 -6.35 -21.46 30.92
N LYS A 377 -5.54 -22.51 31.11
CA LYS A 377 -4.11 -22.38 31.45
C LYS A 377 -3.28 -21.86 30.28
N PHE A 378 -3.66 -22.19 29.04
CA PHE A 378 -2.89 -21.85 27.84
C PHE A 378 -3.60 -20.82 26.97
N ASP A 379 -4.91 -20.93 26.81
CA ASP A 379 -5.77 -20.07 26.01
C ASP A 379 -6.31 -18.90 26.85
N ASN A 380 -5.41 -17.98 27.20
CA ASN A 380 -5.73 -16.74 27.92
C ASN A 380 -4.73 -15.63 27.56
N GLY A 381 -5.10 -14.37 27.84
CA GLY A 381 -4.29 -13.21 27.47
C GLY A 381 -2.88 -13.19 28.07
N GLN A 382 -2.71 -13.59 29.34
CA GLN A 382 -1.39 -13.58 29.99
C GLN A 382 -0.46 -14.64 29.41
N ALA A 383 -0.95 -15.87 29.26
CA ALA A 383 -0.15 -16.95 28.66
C ALA A 383 0.21 -16.64 27.20
N ALA A 384 -0.68 -15.97 26.45
CA ALA A 384 -0.38 -15.49 25.11
C ALA A 384 0.69 -14.39 25.11
N LYS A 385 0.61 -13.44 26.05
CA LYS A 385 1.64 -12.40 26.21
C LYS A 385 3.00 -13.00 26.58
N ASP A 386 3.05 -13.97 27.49
CA ASP A 386 4.29 -14.64 27.87
C ASP A 386 4.94 -15.36 26.68
N ARG A 387 4.13 -15.99 25.82
CA ARG A 387 4.62 -16.62 24.57
C ARG A 387 5.10 -15.57 23.57
N TRP A 388 4.34 -14.48 23.40
CA TRP A 388 4.74 -13.37 22.52
C TRP A 388 6.04 -12.71 22.99
N ASP A 389 6.23 -12.51 24.30
CA ASP A 389 7.46 -11.98 24.89
C ASP A 389 8.63 -12.94 24.67
N LYS A 390 8.40 -14.24 24.84
CA LYS A 390 9.42 -15.26 24.59
C LYS A 390 9.87 -15.27 23.13
N GLU A 391 8.94 -15.21 22.18
CA GLU A 391 9.28 -15.15 20.75
C GLU A 391 9.95 -13.83 20.37
N THR A 392 9.49 -12.71 20.94
CA THR A 392 10.12 -11.40 20.74
C THR A 392 11.57 -11.42 21.24
N ASN A 393 11.83 -11.97 22.43
CA ASN A 393 13.18 -12.11 22.96
C ASN A 393 14.04 -13.06 22.11
N ARG A 394 13.47 -14.17 21.62
CA ARG A 394 14.17 -15.10 20.72
C ARG A 394 14.64 -14.39 19.45
N VAL A 395 13.75 -13.66 18.77
CA VAL A 395 14.10 -12.90 17.55
C VAL A 395 15.10 -11.79 17.88
N TYR A 396 14.93 -11.10 19.01
CA TYR A 396 15.87 -10.07 19.46
C TYR A 396 17.29 -10.62 19.70
N ASP A 397 17.40 -11.87 20.14
CA ASP A 397 18.69 -12.56 20.36
C ASP A 397 19.35 -13.07 19.07
N GLU A 398 18.70 -12.95 17.91
CA GLU A 398 19.31 -13.20 16.59
C GLU A 398 20.19 -12.04 16.11
N ARG A 399 20.18 -10.90 16.82
CA ARG A 399 21.03 -9.74 16.49
C ARG A 399 22.49 -10.14 16.35
N SER A 400 23.16 -9.56 15.35
CA SER A 400 24.56 -9.85 15.11
C SER A 400 25.43 -9.51 16.34
N TRP A 401 26.50 -10.28 16.56
CA TRP A 401 27.47 -10.02 17.65
C TRP A 401 28.07 -8.61 17.60
N TRP A 402 28.16 -8.02 16.40
CA TRP A 402 28.63 -6.64 16.23
C TRP A 402 27.59 -5.61 16.72
N GLY A 403 26.30 -5.94 16.67
CA GLY A 403 25.19 -5.14 17.18
C GLY A 403 24.89 -5.33 18.67
N SER A 404 25.42 -6.37 19.34
CA SER A 404 25.13 -6.65 20.76
C SER A 404 25.64 -5.59 21.74
N TRP A 405 26.46 -4.64 21.27
CA TRP A 405 27.00 -3.53 22.05
C TRP A 405 26.11 -2.27 22.01
N GLN A 406 25.05 -2.30 21.20
CA GLN A 406 24.06 -1.25 21.08
C GLN A 406 22.70 -1.79 21.57
N ASP A 407 21.89 -0.92 22.17
CA ASP A 407 20.51 -1.26 22.47
C ASP A 407 19.72 -1.32 21.15
N GLY A 408 18.93 -2.38 20.96
CA GLY A 408 18.14 -2.56 19.74
C GLY A 408 18.74 -3.51 18.71
N MET A 409 18.15 -3.49 17.52
CA MET A 409 18.62 -4.24 16.34
C MET A 409 18.92 -3.24 15.23
N SER A 410 19.99 -3.47 14.46
CA SER A 410 20.37 -2.60 13.34
C SER A 410 19.43 -2.77 12.13
N ASP A 411 19.49 -1.86 11.16
CA ASP A 411 18.75 -1.99 9.89
C ASP A 411 19.11 -3.29 9.13
N GLY A 412 20.35 -3.73 9.27
CA GLY A 412 20.82 -5.01 8.74
C GLY A 412 20.14 -6.19 9.42
N ASP A 413 20.13 -6.19 10.76
CA ASP A 413 19.44 -7.20 11.55
C ASP A 413 17.93 -7.20 11.26
N SER A 414 17.31 -6.02 11.15
CA SER A 414 15.90 -5.84 10.79
C SER A 414 15.56 -6.49 9.44
N LYS A 415 16.35 -6.19 8.40
CA LYS A 415 16.20 -6.80 7.07
C LYS A 415 16.35 -8.31 7.13
N ASP A 416 17.31 -8.83 7.91
CA ASP A 416 17.55 -10.27 8.03
C ASP A 416 16.38 -10.96 8.75
N VAL A 417 15.91 -10.44 9.91
CA VAL A 417 14.75 -11.02 10.61
C VAL A 417 13.45 -10.87 9.81
N ALA A 418 13.26 -9.79 9.04
CA ALA A 418 12.11 -9.66 8.15
C ALA A 418 12.12 -10.75 7.07
N ASN A 419 13.29 -11.08 6.50
CA ASN A 419 13.43 -12.20 5.57
C ASN A 419 13.13 -13.54 6.24
N ASP A 420 13.67 -13.76 7.44
CA ASP A 420 13.59 -15.04 8.12
C ASP A 420 12.24 -15.34 8.74
N GLU A 421 11.56 -14.33 9.29
CA GLU A 421 10.30 -14.47 10.03
C GLU A 421 9.06 -14.12 9.20
N ILE A 422 9.19 -13.28 8.16
CA ILE A 422 8.04 -12.85 7.33
C ILE A 422 8.21 -13.34 5.88
N GLY A 423 9.41 -13.15 5.32
CA GLY A 423 9.72 -13.50 3.93
C GLY A 423 9.47 -14.96 3.60
N LYS A 424 9.85 -15.89 4.48
CA LYS A 424 9.59 -17.34 4.30
C LYS A 424 8.11 -17.67 4.13
N HIS A 425 7.25 -17.03 4.90
CA HIS A 425 5.81 -17.29 4.91
C HIS A 425 5.07 -16.53 3.80
N THR A 426 5.56 -15.37 3.39
CA THR A 426 4.97 -14.56 2.30
C THR A 426 5.59 -14.80 0.93
N GLY A 427 6.70 -15.54 0.84
CA GLY A 427 7.46 -15.70 -0.41
C GLY A 427 8.21 -14.45 -0.85
N ALA A 428 8.33 -13.45 0.01
CA ALA A 428 9.06 -12.24 -0.25
C ALA A 428 10.52 -12.39 0.17
N SER A 429 11.38 -11.56 -0.43
CA SER A 429 12.65 -11.20 0.18
C SER A 429 12.70 -9.68 0.33
N TYR A 430 13.20 -9.21 1.46
CA TYR A 430 13.22 -7.82 1.85
C TYR A 430 14.56 -7.16 1.55
N ARG A 431 14.52 -5.89 1.16
CA ARG A 431 15.69 -5.01 1.00
C ARG A 431 15.44 -3.67 1.68
N THR A 432 16.49 -3.10 2.24
CA THR A 432 16.46 -1.72 2.75
C THR A 432 16.33 -0.74 1.60
N VAL A 433 15.47 0.26 1.79
CA VAL A 433 15.36 1.46 0.96
C VAL A 433 15.44 2.66 1.89
N ASP A 434 16.53 3.39 1.78
CA ASP A 434 16.72 4.64 2.50
C ASP A 434 15.79 5.72 1.93
N LEU A 435 15.30 6.59 2.80
CA LEU A 435 14.28 7.60 2.49
C LEU A 435 14.85 9.01 2.71
N GLU A 436 15.74 9.41 1.80
CA GLU A 436 16.35 10.72 1.82
C GLU A 436 15.42 11.77 1.19
N GLY A 437 14.66 12.43 2.05
CA GLY A 437 13.79 13.56 1.69
C GLY A 437 12.41 13.16 1.17
N ALA A 438 11.58 14.17 0.95
CA ALA A 438 10.16 13.99 0.63
C ALA A 438 9.94 13.24 -0.69
N GLU A 439 10.81 13.43 -1.68
CA GLU A 439 10.69 12.77 -2.98
C GLU A 439 10.87 11.26 -2.92
N GLN A 440 11.93 10.78 -2.26
CA GLN A 440 12.14 9.33 -2.11
C GLN A 440 11.01 8.69 -1.32
N ARG A 441 10.47 9.39 -0.32
CA ARG A 441 9.28 8.95 0.42
C ARG A 441 8.03 8.89 -0.47
N ARG A 442 7.80 9.87 -1.34
CA ARG A 442 6.69 9.82 -2.32
C ARG A 442 6.86 8.65 -3.29
N ASP A 443 8.08 8.39 -3.75
CA ASP A 443 8.35 7.36 -4.74
C ASP A 443 8.25 5.94 -4.18
N VAL A 444 8.42 5.77 -2.87
CA VAL A 444 8.30 4.46 -2.22
C VAL A 444 6.86 4.05 -1.97
N LEU A 445 5.95 5.00 -1.77
CA LEU A 445 4.56 4.77 -1.34
C LEU A 445 3.83 3.75 -2.22
N ALA A 446 3.86 3.91 -3.54
CA ALA A 446 3.19 2.98 -4.45
C ALA A 446 3.65 1.51 -4.28
N LYS A 447 4.93 1.30 -3.96
CA LYS A 447 5.48 -0.05 -3.72
C LYS A 447 5.11 -0.58 -2.33
N VAL A 448 5.02 0.31 -1.34
CA VAL A 448 4.56 -0.03 0.02
C VAL A 448 3.10 -0.46 -0.04
N GLU A 449 2.24 0.33 -0.68
CA GLU A 449 0.81 0.07 -0.86
C GLU A 449 0.58 -1.26 -1.60
N GLU A 450 1.28 -1.47 -2.72
CA GLU A 450 1.20 -2.73 -3.45
C GLU A 450 1.65 -3.93 -2.60
N ALA A 451 2.70 -3.77 -1.79
CA ALA A 451 3.19 -4.84 -0.91
C ALA A 451 2.14 -5.22 0.15
N VAL A 452 1.57 -4.24 0.86
CA VAL A 452 0.60 -4.53 1.92
C VAL A 452 -0.74 -5.03 1.37
N ASP A 453 -1.16 -4.59 0.18
CA ASP A 453 -2.32 -5.18 -0.54
C ASP A 453 -2.09 -6.65 -0.92
N GLN A 454 -0.82 -7.03 -1.10
CA GLN A 454 -0.41 -8.41 -1.34
C GLN A 454 -0.16 -9.18 -0.04
N GLY A 455 -0.53 -8.67 1.13
CA GLY A 455 -0.29 -9.35 2.41
C GLY A 455 1.18 -9.47 2.76
N LYS A 456 2.01 -8.53 2.30
CA LYS A 456 3.43 -8.44 2.64
C LYS A 456 3.65 -7.20 3.51
N PRO A 457 3.60 -7.33 4.85
CA PRO A 457 3.89 -6.22 5.75
C PRO A 457 5.25 -5.59 5.45
N VAL A 458 5.35 -4.27 5.58
CA VAL A 458 6.56 -3.49 5.25
C VAL A 458 7.12 -2.87 6.53
N PRO A 459 8.28 -3.33 7.03
CA PRO A 459 8.94 -2.67 8.14
C PRO A 459 9.30 -1.22 7.77
N VAL A 460 9.07 -0.30 8.71
CA VAL A 460 9.41 1.13 8.56
C VAL A 460 10.21 1.60 9.77
N GLY A 461 11.36 2.20 9.51
CA GLY A 461 12.16 2.89 10.50
C GLY A 461 11.72 4.35 10.63
N VAL A 462 11.67 4.82 11.87
CA VAL A 462 11.56 6.24 12.19
C VAL A 462 12.65 6.65 13.17
N LYS A 463 13.04 7.92 13.14
CA LYS A 463 14.07 8.45 14.03
C LYS A 463 13.82 9.88 14.45
N GLU A 464 14.54 10.31 15.48
CA GLU A 464 14.56 11.71 15.90
C GLU A 464 15.18 12.60 14.81
N ASP A 465 14.70 13.85 14.73
CA ASP A 465 15.29 14.87 13.85
C ASP A 465 16.52 15.53 14.52
N THR A 466 17.53 14.70 14.82
CA THR A 466 18.77 15.15 15.44
C THR A 466 19.98 14.66 14.66
N TRP A 467 21.00 15.51 14.57
CA TRP A 467 22.22 15.20 13.81
C TRP A 467 23.20 14.30 14.60
N PHE A 468 23.04 14.18 15.92
CA PHE A 468 23.93 13.44 16.79
C PHE A 468 23.19 12.31 17.50
N ARG A 469 23.43 11.07 17.05
CA ARG A 469 22.86 9.82 17.60
C ARG A 469 21.33 9.86 17.72
N PRO A 470 20.60 9.97 16.60
CA PRO A 470 19.15 9.90 16.66
C PRO A 470 18.72 8.52 17.17
N ASP A 471 17.90 8.50 18.21
CA ASP A 471 17.22 7.27 18.62
C ASP A 471 16.26 6.84 17.52
N GLY A 472 16.24 5.52 17.24
CA GLY A 472 15.46 4.91 16.18
C GLY A 472 14.37 4.00 16.73
N HIS A 473 13.26 3.90 16.01
CA HIS A 473 12.14 3.01 16.32
C HIS A 473 11.64 2.36 15.05
N GLN A 474 11.44 1.05 15.09
CA GLN A 474 10.83 0.33 13.98
C GLN A 474 9.37 0.00 14.26
N MET A 475 8.55 0.25 13.26
CA MET A 475 7.14 -0.13 13.19
C MET A 475 6.90 -0.99 11.95
N MET A 476 5.65 -1.38 11.71
CA MET A 476 5.27 -2.18 10.55
C MET A 476 4.08 -1.55 9.83
N ILE A 477 4.22 -1.25 8.54
CA ILE A 477 3.09 -0.86 7.70
C ILE A 477 2.37 -2.15 7.29
N ILE A 478 1.08 -2.25 7.62
CA ILE A 478 0.32 -3.51 7.55
C ILE A 478 -0.90 -3.46 6.63
N ALA A 479 -1.39 -2.27 6.33
CA ALA A 479 -2.49 -2.06 5.39
C ALA A 479 -2.44 -0.63 4.84
N HIS A 480 -3.25 -0.35 3.82
CA HIS A 480 -3.50 1.01 3.35
C HIS A 480 -4.98 1.20 2.99
N ARG A 481 -5.41 2.46 2.99
CA ARG A 481 -6.74 2.87 2.54
C ARG A 481 -6.72 4.34 2.17
N GLY A 482 -7.15 4.65 0.96
CA GLY A 482 -7.17 6.04 0.51
C GLY A 482 -5.74 6.58 0.49
N ASP A 483 -5.55 7.75 1.10
CA ASP A 483 -4.26 8.39 1.31
C ASP A 483 -3.65 8.08 2.70
N GLN A 484 -3.98 6.93 3.29
CA GLN A 484 -3.53 6.56 4.63
C GLN A 484 -2.90 5.16 4.66
N LEU A 485 -1.85 5.04 5.49
CA LEU A 485 -1.16 3.80 5.83
C LEU A 485 -1.56 3.39 7.25
N GLU A 486 -1.96 2.14 7.45
CA GLU A 486 -2.12 1.58 8.79
C GLU A 486 -0.78 1.02 9.26
N ILE A 487 -0.32 1.50 10.41
CA ILE A 487 0.96 1.16 10.99
C ILE A 487 0.74 0.48 12.33
N TYR A 488 1.27 -0.74 12.47
CA TYR A 488 1.44 -1.39 13.76
C TYR A 488 2.67 -0.82 14.46
N ASN A 489 2.45 -0.26 15.65
CA ASN A 489 3.50 0.14 16.57
C ASN A 489 3.68 -0.95 17.64
N PRO A 490 4.91 -1.47 17.85
CA PRO A 490 5.22 -2.51 18.84
C PRO A 490 5.00 -2.07 20.30
N TRP A 491 4.57 -0.84 20.56
CA TRP A 491 3.98 -0.41 21.83
C TRP A 491 2.54 -0.93 22.06
N GLY A 492 2.01 -1.72 21.13
CA GLY A 492 0.77 -2.50 21.31
C GLY A 492 -0.46 -1.86 20.70
N TYR A 493 -0.29 -1.13 19.59
CA TYR A 493 -1.40 -0.53 18.88
C TYR A 493 -1.18 -0.43 17.36
N THR A 494 -2.25 -0.27 16.59
CA THR A 494 -2.21 0.23 15.22
C THR A 494 -2.69 1.67 15.14
N VAL A 495 -2.26 2.39 14.11
CA VAL A 495 -2.62 3.80 13.88
C VAL A 495 -2.63 4.09 12.38
N TRP A 496 -3.57 4.93 11.95
CA TRP A 496 -3.61 5.43 10.58
C TRP A 496 -2.76 6.70 10.44
N VAL A 497 -1.84 6.69 9.49
CA VAL A 497 -0.94 7.80 9.16
C VAL A 497 -1.22 8.24 7.74
N SER A 498 -1.40 9.55 7.52
CA SER A 498 -1.56 10.03 6.15
C SER A 498 -0.26 9.88 5.35
N GLU A 499 -0.36 9.62 4.05
CA GLU A 499 0.79 9.65 3.13
C GLU A 499 1.52 11.00 3.21
N SER A 500 0.78 12.09 3.40
CA SER A 500 1.34 13.42 3.62
C SER A 500 2.23 13.46 4.87
N ASP A 501 1.79 12.86 5.98
CA ASP A 501 2.58 12.83 7.21
C ASP A 501 3.83 11.95 7.04
N PHE A 502 3.69 10.82 6.35
CA PHE A 502 4.82 9.97 5.98
C PHE A 502 5.84 10.73 5.12
N VAL A 503 5.40 11.39 4.05
CA VAL A 503 6.25 12.13 3.11
C VAL A 503 6.94 13.34 3.76
N ASN A 504 6.26 14.02 4.66
CA ASN A 504 6.71 15.30 5.22
C ASN A 504 7.39 15.18 6.59
N ASN A 505 7.83 13.98 6.99
CA ASN A 505 8.42 13.73 8.31
C ASN A 505 7.49 14.19 9.45
N ARG A 506 6.28 13.65 9.49
CA ARG A 506 5.32 13.87 10.58
C ARG A 506 4.89 12.57 11.25
N MET A 507 5.86 11.67 11.45
CA MET A 507 5.62 10.34 12.02
C MET A 507 5.45 10.32 13.55
N GLU A 508 5.55 11.46 14.22
CA GLU A 508 5.46 11.56 15.68
C GLU A 508 4.12 11.06 16.25
N GLY A 509 3.03 11.18 15.47
CA GLY A 509 1.73 10.62 15.85
C GLY A 509 1.72 9.09 15.84
N ALA A 510 2.52 8.48 14.97
CA ALA A 510 2.68 7.03 14.88
C ALA A 510 3.64 6.50 15.96
N ALA A 511 4.69 7.27 16.25
CA ALA A 511 5.65 7.03 17.33
C ALA A 511 5.32 7.86 18.58
N ALA A 512 4.04 7.88 18.98
CA ALA A 512 3.56 8.67 20.11
C ALA A 512 4.30 8.34 21.42
N GLY A 513 5.16 9.26 21.86
CA GLY A 513 6.02 9.12 23.04
C GLY A 513 7.52 9.17 22.76
N GLY A 514 7.93 9.07 21.48
CA GLY A 514 9.35 8.99 21.10
C GLY A 514 9.94 10.23 20.43
N GLY A 515 9.14 11.20 19.98
CA GLY A 515 9.69 12.40 19.31
C GLY A 515 10.43 12.10 18.00
N MET A 516 10.01 11.05 17.27
CA MET A 516 10.65 10.52 16.07
C MET A 516 9.83 10.84 14.80
N PRO A 517 9.91 12.08 14.27
CA PRO A 517 9.08 12.51 13.15
C PRO A 517 9.58 11.98 11.79
N VAL A 518 10.85 11.58 11.69
CA VAL A 518 11.51 11.29 10.41
C VAL A 518 11.31 9.83 10.02
N ALA A 519 10.60 9.56 8.93
CA ALA A 519 10.64 8.25 8.26
C ALA A 519 11.97 8.13 7.50
N ASP A 520 12.83 7.20 7.93
CA ASP A 520 14.23 7.17 7.49
C ASP A 520 14.54 6.02 6.52
N HIS A 521 13.90 4.87 6.68
CA HIS A 521 14.01 3.75 5.78
C HIS A 521 12.76 2.86 5.81
N VAL A 522 12.60 2.05 4.77
CA VAL A 522 11.65 0.92 4.75
C VAL A 522 12.34 -0.35 4.29
N GLN A 523 11.89 -1.49 4.79
CA GLN A 523 12.26 -2.80 4.26
C GLN A 523 11.22 -3.21 3.22
N LEU A 524 11.52 -3.04 1.95
CA LEU A 524 10.59 -3.36 0.86
C LEU A 524 10.76 -4.79 0.35
N PRO A 525 9.67 -5.52 0.10
CA PRO A 525 9.68 -6.76 -0.68
C PRO A 525 10.27 -6.55 -2.09
N LYS A 526 11.00 -7.54 -2.58
CA LYS A 526 11.52 -7.63 -3.95
C LYS A 526 10.55 -8.29 -4.93
#